data_AF-A0AAV5AK97-F1
#
_entry.id   AF-A0AAV5AK97-F1
#
_cell.length_a   1.000
_cell.length_b   1.000
_cell.length_c   1.000
_cell.angle_alpha   90.00
_cell.angle_beta   90.00
_cell.angle_gamma   90.00
#
_symmetry.space_group_name_H-M   'P 1'
#
loop_
_entity.id
_entity.type
_entity.pdbx_description
1 polymer ?
#
loop_
_entity_poly.entity_id
_entity_poly.type
_entity_poly.pdbx_seq_one_letter_code
_entity_poly.pdbx_strand_id
1 'polypeptide(L)'
;MATRTFYIPDLIKLSNWPWPAILSPHYESVRRASQEWMESYKLLPSEALDAFNRCDFALIMSYTNHFATEEHVRIAADICQWYFLYDEFSDVMDTSATRELSDTLLLAMRNPYDPLPAGSHKLGVLTQE
;
A
#
# COMPACT_ATOMS: atom_id res chain seq x y z
N MET A 1 -14.86 29.04 15.57
CA MET A 1 -15.23 27.84 16.35
C MET A 1 -13.99 27.37 17.09
N ALA A 2 -14.05 27.00 18.37
CA ALA A 2 -12.89 26.50 19.09
C ALA A 2 -12.55 25.08 18.62
N THR A 3 -11.30 24.81 18.27
CA THR A 3 -10.81 23.47 17.88
C THR A 3 -10.89 22.53 19.09
N ARG A 4 -11.59 21.40 18.94
CA ARG A 4 -11.68 20.36 19.95
C ARG A 4 -10.65 19.28 19.65
N THR A 5 -9.74 19.04 20.59
CA THR A 5 -8.70 18.00 20.48
C THR A 5 -9.03 16.83 21.39
N PHE A 6 -8.71 15.62 20.96
CA PHE A 6 -8.84 14.39 21.74
C PHE A 6 -7.46 13.73 21.90
N TYR A 7 -7.21 13.14 23.07
CA TYR A 7 -6.04 12.31 23.31
C TYR A 7 -6.43 10.85 23.13
N ILE A 8 -5.82 10.16 22.17
CA ILE A 8 -5.99 8.72 22.03
C ILE A 8 -5.07 8.06 23.08
N PRO A 9 -5.60 7.26 24.02
CA PRO A 9 -4.78 6.60 25.01
C PRO A 9 -3.95 5.48 24.36
N ASP A 10 -2.85 5.09 25.00
CA ASP A 10 -2.02 3.97 24.55
C ASP A 10 -2.79 2.65 24.69
N LEU A 11 -3.42 2.21 23.59
CA LEU A 11 -4.28 1.03 23.57
C LEU A 11 -3.50 -0.27 23.84
N ILE A 12 -2.22 -0.31 23.51
CA ILE A 12 -1.36 -1.48 23.75
C ILE A 12 -1.08 -1.61 25.25
N LYS A 13 -0.75 -0.51 25.93
CA LYS A 13 -0.56 -0.51 27.39
C LYS A 13 -1.84 -0.81 28.15
N LEU A 14 -3.00 -0.37 27.64
CA LEU A 14 -4.29 -0.60 28.29
C LEU A 14 -4.80 -2.04 28.17
N SER A 15 -4.34 -2.79 27.15
CA SER A 15 -4.89 -4.10 26.82
C SER A 15 -4.11 -5.29 27.39
N ASN A 16 -3.01 -5.08 28.13
CA ASN A 16 -2.08 -6.14 28.55
C ASN A 16 -1.76 -7.11 27.39
N TRP A 17 -1.44 -6.53 26.23
CA TRP A 17 -1.34 -7.28 24.98
C TRP A 17 -0.32 -8.44 25.08
N PRO A 18 -0.75 -9.71 24.95
CA PRO A 18 0.11 -10.85 25.25
C PRO A 18 1.06 -11.23 24.10
N TRP A 19 0.84 -10.70 22.90
CA TRP A 19 1.58 -11.09 21.71
C TRP A 19 2.79 -10.17 21.47
N PRO A 20 4.02 -10.71 21.44
CA PRO A 20 5.19 -9.90 21.17
C PRO A 20 5.18 -9.39 19.72
N ALA A 21 5.61 -8.15 19.51
CA ALA A 21 5.85 -7.59 18.19
C ALA A 21 7.18 -8.12 17.63
N ILE A 22 7.12 -9.20 16.85
CA ILE A 22 8.29 -9.80 16.21
C ILE A 22 8.39 -9.24 14.79
N LEU A 23 9.50 -8.58 14.49
CA LEU A 23 9.76 -8.03 13.16
C LEU A 23 10.49 -9.05 12.29
N SER A 24 10.08 -9.19 11.03
CA SER A 24 10.83 -9.98 10.03
C SER A 24 12.28 -9.50 9.92
N PRO A 25 13.28 -10.40 9.85
CA PRO A 25 14.66 -10.02 9.58
C PRO A 25 14.85 -9.41 8.17
N HIS A 26 13.85 -9.55 7.30
CA HIS A 26 13.87 -9.07 5.91
C HIS A 26 13.28 -7.66 5.74
N TYR A 27 12.86 -6.99 6.82
CA TYR A 27 12.16 -5.69 6.73
C TYR A 27 12.92 -4.65 5.92
N GLU A 28 14.20 -4.41 6.21
CA GLU A 28 14.97 -3.33 5.56
C GLU A 28 15.17 -3.59 4.05
N SER A 29 15.44 -4.85 3.66
CA SER A 29 15.60 -5.19 2.25
C SER A 29 14.28 -5.10 1.50
N VAL A 30 13.19 -5.61 2.10
CA VAL A 30 11.85 -5.54 1.53
C VAL A 30 11.37 -4.10 1.40
N ARG A 31 11.51 -3.28 2.45
CA ARG A 31 11.09 -1.88 2.44
C ARG A 31 11.72 -1.13 1.29
N ARG A 32 13.05 -1.16 1.18
CA ARG A 32 13.77 -0.48 0.10
C ARG A 32 13.28 -0.93 -1.27
N ALA A 33 13.25 -2.24 -1.49
CA ALA A 33 12.97 -2.78 -2.81
C ALA A 33 11.49 -2.57 -3.22
N SER A 34 10.56 -2.61 -2.25
CA SER A 34 9.13 -2.36 -2.43
C SER A 34 8.86 -0.88 -2.74
N GLN A 35 9.53 0.05 -2.04
CA GLN A 35 9.46 1.49 -2.33
C GLN A 35 10.04 1.81 -3.71
N GLU A 36 11.23 1.30 -4.03
CA GLU A 36 11.87 1.52 -5.34
C GLU A 36 10.99 1.04 -6.51
N TRP A 37 10.34 -0.12 -6.36
CA TRP A 37 9.39 -0.64 -7.35
C TRP A 37 8.21 0.31 -7.54
N MET A 38 7.51 0.69 -6.48
CA MET A 38 6.33 1.56 -6.54
C MET A 38 6.67 2.95 -7.13
N GLU A 39 7.76 3.56 -6.66
CA GLU A 39 8.19 4.89 -7.08
C GLU A 39 8.57 4.97 -8.57
N SER A 40 9.03 3.86 -9.15
CA SER A 40 9.39 3.79 -10.57
C SER A 40 8.23 4.13 -11.51
N TYR A 41 6.97 3.93 -11.07
CA TYR A 41 5.76 4.20 -11.85
C TYR A 41 5.30 5.66 -11.76
N LYS A 42 5.87 6.44 -10.82
CA LYS A 42 5.58 7.88 -10.65
C LYS A 42 4.08 8.16 -10.54
N LEU A 43 3.41 7.40 -9.68
CA LEU A 43 1.96 7.44 -9.49
C LEU A 43 1.49 8.65 -8.66
N LEU A 44 2.33 9.11 -7.74
CA LEU A 44 2.01 10.17 -6.79
C LEU A 44 2.84 11.43 -7.03
N PRO A 45 2.29 12.63 -6.77
CA PRO A 45 3.08 13.86 -6.66
C PRO A 45 4.00 13.81 -5.43
N SER A 46 5.05 14.63 -5.40
CA SER A 46 6.11 14.53 -4.37
C SER A 46 5.62 14.63 -2.93
N GLU A 47 4.65 15.50 -2.65
CA GLU A 47 4.09 15.67 -1.30
C GLU A 47 3.27 14.45 -0.86
N ALA A 48 2.43 13.92 -1.76
CA ALA A 48 1.67 12.70 -1.48
C ALA A 48 2.59 11.48 -1.35
N LEU A 49 3.64 11.39 -2.18
CA LEU A 49 4.63 10.31 -2.09
C LEU A 49 5.37 10.34 -0.74
N ASP A 50 5.78 11.52 -0.27
CA ASP A 50 6.44 11.68 1.03
C ASP A 50 5.49 11.28 2.18
N ALA A 51 4.21 11.65 2.11
CA ALA A 51 3.21 11.20 3.07
C ALA A 51 2.99 9.68 3.03
N PHE A 52 2.86 9.11 1.84
CA PHE A 52 2.68 7.68 1.62
C PHE A 52 3.88 6.87 2.15
N ASN A 53 5.10 7.32 1.89
CA ASN A 53 6.33 6.68 2.37
C ASN A 53 6.48 6.69 3.89
N ARG A 54 5.87 7.66 4.60
CA ARG A 54 5.84 7.68 6.07
C ARG A 54 4.91 6.62 6.67
N CYS A 55 3.95 6.08 5.91
CA CYS A 55 3.08 5.01 6.39
C CYS A 55 3.82 3.68 6.57
N ASP A 56 4.90 3.47 5.80
CA ASP A 56 5.77 2.28 5.87
C ASP A 56 5.00 0.95 5.84
N PHE A 57 4.35 0.68 4.71
CA PHE A 57 3.55 -0.54 4.51
C PHE A 57 4.40 -1.83 4.60
N ALA A 58 5.70 -1.74 4.28
CA ALA A 58 6.62 -2.85 4.46
C ALA A 58 6.81 -3.21 5.94
N LEU A 59 6.77 -2.24 6.86
CA LEU A 59 6.89 -2.46 8.30
C LEU A 59 5.72 -3.29 8.84
N ILE A 60 4.48 -2.89 8.55
CA ILE A 60 3.30 -3.63 9.00
C ILE A 60 3.28 -5.05 8.40
N MET A 61 3.62 -5.20 7.12
CA MET A 61 3.69 -6.52 6.49
C MET A 61 4.82 -7.40 7.04
N SER A 62 5.93 -6.78 7.47
CA SER A 62 7.04 -7.48 8.13
C SER A 62 6.71 -7.94 9.55
N TYR A 63 5.80 -7.24 10.25
CA TYR A 63 5.27 -7.71 11.54
C TYR A 63 4.26 -8.84 11.36
N THR A 64 3.35 -8.73 10.38
CA THR A 64 2.29 -9.74 10.18
C THR A 64 2.78 -11.01 9.51
N ASN A 65 3.91 -10.96 8.79
CA ASN A 65 4.52 -12.09 8.08
C ASN A 65 5.95 -12.40 8.57
N HIS A 66 6.24 -12.16 9.85
CA HIS A 66 7.60 -12.23 10.41
C HIS A 66 8.31 -13.60 10.29
N PHE A 67 7.55 -14.68 10.07
CA PHE A 67 8.04 -16.04 9.92
C PHE A 67 8.18 -16.48 8.45
N ALA A 68 7.77 -15.63 7.51
CA ALA A 68 7.79 -15.93 6.09
C ALA A 68 9.18 -15.68 5.48
N THR A 69 9.40 -16.22 4.28
CA THR A 69 10.59 -15.94 3.48
C THR A 69 10.62 -14.47 3.05
N GLU A 70 11.80 -13.96 2.72
CA GLU A 70 11.97 -12.61 2.15
C GLU A 70 11.02 -12.35 0.97
N GLU A 71 10.91 -13.32 0.07
CA GLU A 71 10.02 -13.26 -1.11
C GLU A 71 8.55 -13.08 -0.72
N HIS A 72 8.05 -13.85 0.26
CA HIS A 72 6.66 -13.71 0.71
C HIS A 72 6.42 -12.38 1.45
N VAL A 73 7.38 -11.92 2.27
CA VAL A 73 7.28 -10.61 2.92
C VAL A 73 7.28 -9.50 1.86
N ARG A 74 8.08 -9.66 0.80
CA ARG A 74 8.13 -8.73 -0.32
C ARG A 74 6.79 -8.65 -1.06
N ILE A 75 6.21 -9.78 -1.42
CA ILE A 75 4.89 -9.84 -2.07
C ILE A 75 3.83 -9.20 -1.17
N ALA A 76 3.84 -9.48 0.13
CA ALA A 76 2.91 -8.87 1.06
C ALA A 76 3.05 -7.34 1.13
N ALA A 77 4.29 -6.83 1.16
CA ALA A 77 4.56 -5.39 1.14
C ALA A 77 4.08 -4.72 -0.16
N ASP A 78 4.37 -5.32 -1.32
CA ASP A 78 3.96 -4.78 -2.63
C ASP A 78 2.43 -4.75 -2.76
N ILE A 79 1.75 -5.83 -2.38
CA ILE A 79 0.28 -5.89 -2.36
C ILE A 79 -0.31 -4.86 -1.39
N CYS A 80 0.31 -4.68 -0.21
CA CYS A 80 -0.18 -3.70 0.76
C CYS A 80 -0.05 -2.27 0.22
N GLN A 81 1.09 -1.91 -0.38
CA GLN A 81 1.24 -0.63 -1.07
C GLN A 81 0.21 -0.47 -2.19
N TRP A 82 -0.02 -1.51 -2.99
CA TRP A 82 -1.01 -1.50 -4.05
C TRP A 82 -2.42 -1.18 -3.53
N TYR A 83 -2.85 -1.83 -2.43
CA TYR A 83 -4.15 -1.56 -1.82
C TYR A 83 -4.29 -0.10 -1.37
N PHE A 84 -3.27 0.45 -0.72
CA PHE A 84 -3.33 1.84 -0.24
C PHE A 84 -3.16 2.87 -1.35
N LEU A 85 -2.50 2.54 -2.46
CA LEU A 85 -2.53 3.39 -3.66
C LEU A 85 -3.94 3.45 -4.24
N TYR A 86 -4.63 2.30 -4.33
CA TYR A 86 -6.01 2.28 -4.77
C TYR A 86 -6.91 3.09 -3.83
N ASP A 87 -6.76 2.93 -2.51
CA ASP A 87 -7.47 3.69 -1.48
C ASP A 87 -7.29 5.20 -1.66
N GLU A 88 -6.03 5.68 -1.71
CA GLU A 88 -5.66 7.09 -1.89
C GLU A 88 -6.30 7.72 -3.15
N PHE A 89 -6.31 7.00 -4.28
CA PHE A 89 -6.97 7.48 -5.49
C PHE A 89 -8.49 7.48 -5.35
N SER A 90 -9.05 6.38 -4.83
CA SER A 90 -10.50 6.20 -4.75
C SER A 90 -11.17 7.14 -3.74
N ASP A 91 -10.44 7.59 -2.71
CA ASP A 91 -10.92 8.49 -1.65
C ASP A 91 -11.26 9.90 -2.14
N VAL A 92 -10.59 10.36 -3.20
CA VAL A 92 -10.78 11.69 -3.78
C VAL A 92 -11.53 11.68 -5.11
N MET A 93 -11.68 10.51 -5.73
CA MET A 93 -12.39 10.33 -6.99
C MET A 93 -13.91 10.33 -6.80
N ASP A 94 -14.64 10.75 -7.82
CA ASP A 94 -16.09 10.55 -7.87
C ASP A 94 -16.43 9.09 -8.21
N THR A 95 -17.71 8.73 -8.02
CA THR A 95 -18.19 7.36 -8.25
C THR A 95 -17.92 6.83 -9.65
N SER A 96 -17.95 7.69 -10.67
CA SER A 96 -17.71 7.28 -12.06
C SER A 96 -16.23 6.97 -12.28
N ALA A 97 -15.35 7.86 -11.84
CA ALA A 97 -13.90 7.69 -11.94
C ALA A 97 -13.42 6.48 -11.12
N THR A 98 -13.94 6.29 -9.91
CA THR A 98 -13.60 5.12 -9.07
C THR A 98 -14.03 3.80 -9.73
N ARG A 99 -15.18 3.78 -10.41
CA ARG A 99 -15.62 2.61 -11.18
C ARG A 99 -14.70 2.31 -12.36
N GLU A 100 -14.33 3.33 -13.13
CA GLU A 100 -13.41 3.17 -14.26
C GLU A 100 -12.04 2.65 -13.82
N LEU A 101 -11.51 3.19 -12.71
CA LEU A 101 -10.29 2.68 -12.09
C LEU A 101 -10.48 1.21 -11.68
N SER A 102 -11.55 0.88 -10.96
CA SER A 102 -11.85 -0.49 -10.54
C SER A 102 -11.90 -1.47 -11.71
N ASP A 103 -12.61 -1.11 -12.79
CA ASP A 103 -12.74 -1.94 -13.98
C ASP A 103 -11.37 -2.14 -14.66
N THR A 104 -10.54 -1.10 -14.72
CA THR A 104 -9.16 -1.19 -15.22
C THR A 104 -8.31 -2.14 -14.39
N LEU A 105 -8.37 -2.04 -13.05
CA LEU A 105 -7.59 -2.90 -12.15
C LEU A 105 -8.05 -4.36 -12.23
N LEU A 106 -9.36 -4.60 -12.29
CA LEU A 106 -9.91 -5.95 -12.46
C LEU A 106 -9.53 -6.55 -13.81
N LEU A 107 -9.49 -5.73 -14.88
CA LEU A 107 -9.03 -6.17 -16.19
C LEU A 107 -7.54 -6.55 -16.15
N ALA A 108 -6.70 -5.70 -15.54
CA ALA A 108 -5.26 -5.95 -15.36
C ALA A 108 -5.02 -7.26 -14.59
N MET A 109 -5.75 -7.50 -13.50
CA MET A 109 -5.61 -8.73 -12.71
C MET A 109 -6.08 -9.99 -13.46
N ARG A 110 -7.14 -9.89 -14.26
CA ARG A 110 -7.68 -11.04 -15.00
C ARG A 110 -6.82 -11.39 -16.21
N ASN A 111 -6.27 -10.39 -16.88
CA ASN A 111 -5.48 -10.53 -18.10
C ASN A 111 -4.14 -9.77 -17.95
N PRO A 112 -3.24 -10.22 -17.07
CA PRO A 112 -2.02 -9.46 -16.73
C PRO A 112 -1.06 -9.27 -17.89
N TYR A 113 -1.12 -10.14 -18.91
CA TYR A 113 -0.24 -10.08 -20.08
C TYR A 113 -0.84 -9.33 -21.27
N ASP A 114 -2.11 -8.93 -21.21
CA ASP A 114 -2.77 -8.22 -22.29
C ASP A 114 -2.54 -6.71 -22.15
N PRO A 115 -2.35 -5.96 -23.25
CA PRO A 115 -2.24 -4.51 -23.16
C PRO A 115 -3.55 -3.90 -22.64
N LEU A 116 -3.43 -3.00 -21.66
CA LEU A 116 -4.57 -2.24 -21.18
C LEU A 116 -5.08 -1.25 -22.25
N PRO A 117 -6.38 -0.90 -22.24
CA PRO A 117 -6.93 0.12 -23.13
C PRO A 117 -6.14 1.43 -23.07
N ALA A 118 -5.97 2.09 -24.21
CA ALA A 118 -5.26 3.37 -24.27
C ALA A 118 -5.93 4.41 -23.35
N GLY A 119 -5.12 5.09 -22.54
CA GLY A 119 -5.61 6.05 -21.54
C GLY A 119 -5.96 5.45 -20.18
N SER A 120 -5.81 4.13 -19.99
CA SER A 120 -5.99 3.47 -18.70
C SER A 120 -5.13 4.11 -17.60
N HIS A 121 -5.65 4.12 -16.37
CA HIS A 121 -4.92 4.64 -15.22
C HIS A 121 -3.61 3.89 -15.00
N LYS A 122 -2.53 4.61 -14.64
CA LYS A 122 -1.19 4.03 -14.46
C LYS A 122 -1.12 2.96 -13.36
N LEU A 123 -2.01 3.02 -12.36
CA LEU A 123 -2.12 1.96 -11.35
C LEU A 123 -2.46 0.60 -12.01
N GLY A 124 -3.21 0.59 -13.11
CA GLY A 124 -3.45 -0.62 -13.90
C GLY A 124 -2.16 -1.24 -14.44
N VAL A 125 -1.22 -0.42 -14.93
CA VAL A 125 0.08 -0.90 -15.42
C VAL A 125 0.90 -1.51 -14.29
N LEU A 126 0.94 -0.85 -13.12
CA LEU A 126 1.59 -1.41 -11.93
C LEU A 126 0.90 -2.70 -11.44
N THR A 127 -0.39 -2.89 -11.73
CA THR A 127 -1.13 -4.12 -11.37
C THR A 127 -0.75 -5.34 -12.22
N GLN A 128 -0.12 -5.14 -13.38
CA GLN A 128 0.24 -6.23 -14.30
C GLN A 128 1.61 -6.87 -14.00
N GLU A 129 2.31 -6.36 -12.98
CA GLU A 129 3.68 -6.75 -12.59
C GLU A 129 3.66 -7.54 -11.29
#